data_AF-A0A536CLC6-F1
#
_entry.id   AF-A0A536CLC6-F1
#
_cell.length_a   1.000
_cell.length_b   1.000
_cell.length_c   1.000
_cell.angle_alpha   90.00
_cell.angle_beta   90.00
_cell.angle_gamma   90.00
#
_symmetry.space_group_name_H-M   'P 1'
#
loop_
_entity.id
_entity.type
_entity.pdbx_description
1 polymer ?
#
loop_
_entity_poly.entity_id
_entity_poly.type
_entity_poly.pdbx_seq_one_letter_code
_entity_poly.pdbx_strand_id
1 'polypeptide(L)'
;MELDAWAGGDLAAEIVRIDLMYRVVMPRFVTAALMVVVVLLATSISQAAAQPRSASVDELAAQLDTLLTDPALEGVTVGAVVRSAESGEVLYDRGGDKHLPAASSQKLLTSAAALADLGPDYRFRTTVLVSSPPSGGVVAGDIYLRGTGDPTLVQDRFDELAAAVASHGVREVRGSVVADDTWFDSVRLGTDWSQQDENFAYAAPVSALSASPDSDFNVGSVQVDLAPGPSVGAPAQVGLTPPTSSVQLDNRLTTGPPGSARQLAADRLHGTDRILVAGNMPLDGRPAHPLRSVADPTGYAADLFHSALARRGVRVMGATHADTTPAGAVELASLDSMPLGRLLFPFLKLSNNGIAEILVKAMGRRDANEGSWPAGLRVVQRYVATHGVDPATIQLVDGSGLSTADLVAADDLTAFLVAIQEEPWFDQWYAALPIAGVPDHLVG
;
A
#
# COMPACT_ATOMS: atom_id res chain seq x y z
N MET A 1 9.62 59.40 35.56
CA MET A 1 10.16 60.76 35.74
C MET A 1 10.81 61.11 34.42
N GLU A 2 10.29 61.95 33.55
CA GLU A 2 9.10 62.81 33.51
C GLU A 2 8.87 63.15 32.02
N LEU A 3 7.67 63.60 31.70
CA LEU A 3 7.13 63.95 30.40
C LEU A 3 7.50 65.38 29.96
N ASP A 4 7.15 65.69 28.70
CA ASP A 4 6.87 67.00 28.11
C ASP A 4 8.02 67.88 27.62
N ALA A 5 8.05 68.20 26.32
CA ALA A 5 7.16 69.21 25.73
C ALA A 5 7.43 69.43 24.23
N TRP A 6 6.34 69.65 23.50
CA TRP A 6 6.21 69.83 22.06
C TRP A 6 5.93 71.31 21.75
N ALA A 7 6.50 71.85 20.67
CA ALA A 7 6.04 72.97 19.81
C ALA A 7 7.28 73.52 19.08
N GLY A 8 7.36 73.66 17.76
CA GLY A 8 6.35 74.01 16.78
C GLY A 8 6.92 75.19 15.99
N GLY A 9 7.18 75.04 14.69
CA GLY A 9 7.83 76.10 13.92
C GLY A 9 8.14 75.76 12.47
N ASP A 10 7.09 75.79 11.66
CA ASP A 10 7.07 76.36 10.30
C ASP A 10 7.57 75.54 9.10
N LEU A 11 6.81 74.48 8.80
CA LEU A 11 6.82 73.71 7.55
C LEU A 11 6.24 74.48 6.33
N ALA A 12 5.90 75.77 6.48
CA ALA A 12 5.29 76.57 5.40
C ALA A 12 6.31 77.31 4.51
N ALA A 13 7.59 77.38 4.92
CA ALA A 13 8.65 77.99 4.12
C ALA A 13 9.33 77.01 3.13
N GLU A 14 9.12 75.70 3.28
CA GLU A 14 9.76 74.67 2.44
C GLU A 14 8.85 74.15 1.31
N ILE A 15 7.54 74.35 1.43
CA ILE A 15 6.53 73.91 0.45
C ILE A 15 6.41 74.88 -0.75
N VAL A 16 6.81 76.15 -0.59
CA VAL A 16 6.78 77.15 -1.68
C VAL A 16 8.01 77.07 -2.62
N ARG A 17 9.06 76.31 -2.26
CA ARG A 17 10.25 76.09 -3.12
C ARG A 17 10.15 74.86 -4.01
N ILE A 18 9.22 73.94 -3.77
CA ILE A 18 9.10 72.69 -4.52
C ILE A 18 7.98 72.76 -5.57
N ASP A 19 6.97 73.62 -5.39
CA ASP A 19 5.80 73.70 -6.29
C ASP A 19 5.98 74.67 -7.49
N LEU A 20 7.05 75.47 -7.52
CA LEU A 20 7.34 76.41 -8.62
C LEU A 20 8.35 75.87 -9.67
N MET A 21 8.85 74.65 -9.50
CA MET A 21 9.79 74.02 -10.44
C MET A 21 9.15 72.91 -11.30
N TYR A 22 7.85 72.61 -11.08
CA TYR A 22 7.16 71.49 -11.72
C TYR A 22 6.05 71.88 -12.71
N ARG A 23 5.79 73.17 -12.92
CA ARG A 23 4.85 73.62 -13.94
C ARG A 23 5.53 74.60 -14.88
N VAL A 24 5.61 74.17 -16.13
CA VAL A 24 6.04 74.88 -17.36
C VAL A 24 7.45 74.46 -17.81
N VAL A 25 7.47 73.79 -18.98
CA VAL A 25 8.61 73.30 -19.79
C VAL A 25 9.14 71.89 -19.50
N MET A 26 8.40 70.85 -19.91
CA MET A 26 8.88 69.81 -20.86
C MET A 26 7.83 68.70 -21.07
N PRO A 27 6.81 68.91 -21.92
CA PRO A 27 6.07 67.82 -22.51
C PRO A 27 6.82 67.33 -23.77
N ARG A 28 6.97 65.99 -23.90
CA ARG A 28 7.31 65.21 -25.12
C ARG A 28 8.65 64.47 -25.20
N PHE A 29 9.58 64.57 -24.25
CA PHE A 29 10.83 63.77 -24.31
C PHE A 29 11.02 62.70 -23.22
N VAL A 30 10.20 62.69 -22.17
CA VAL A 30 10.29 61.66 -21.10
C VAL A 30 9.42 60.43 -21.38
N THR A 31 8.36 60.56 -22.19
CA THR A 31 7.49 59.44 -22.58
C THR A 31 8.10 58.54 -23.67
N ALA A 32 9.05 59.04 -24.48
CA ALA A 32 9.74 58.24 -25.48
C ALA A 32 10.88 57.39 -24.88
N ALA A 33 11.62 57.93 -23.90
CA ALA A 33 12.69 57.20 -23.22
C ALA A 33 12.17 56.09 -22.30
N LEU A 34 11.00 56.27 -21.66
CA LEU A 34 10.39 55.23 -20.82
C LEU A 34 9.76 54.10 -21.64
N MET A 35 9.21 54.37 -22.83
CA MET A 35 8.71 53.31 -23.72
C MET A 35 9.83 52.47 -24.34
N VAL A 36 10.99 53.04 -24.63
CA VAL A 36 12.13 52.27 -25.18
C VAL A 36 12.74 51.35 -24.11
N VAL A 37 12.77 51.77 -22.84
CA VAL A 37 13.24 50.92 -21.73
C VAL A 37 12.24 49.82 -21.38
N VAL A 38 10.92 50.07 -21.44
CA VAL A 38 9.89 49.02 -21.24
C VAL A 38 9.83 48.05 -22.41
N VAL A 39 10.07 48.50 -23.65
CA VAL A 39 10.17 47.59 -24.81
C VAL A 39 11.48 46.80 -24.82
N LEU A 40 12.59 47.36 -24.32
CA LEU A 40 13.87 46.63 -24.18
C LEU A 40 13.88 45.66 -22.98
N LEU A 41 13.14 45.93 -21.89
CA LEU A 41 12.94 44.98 -20.79
C LEU A 41 11.88 43.93 -21.10
N ALA A 42 10.85 44.25 -21.90
CA ALA A 42 9.86 43.27 -22.36
C ALA A 42 10.38 42.34 -23.47
N THR A 43 11.41 42.75 -24.22
CA THR A 43 12.06 41.87 -25.23
C THR A 43 13.17 41.00 -24.65
N SER A 44 13.63 41.28 -23.42
CA SER A 44 14.67 40.49 -22.73
C SER A 44 14.12 39.39 -21.82
N ILE A 45 12.79 39.29 -21.65
CA ILE A 45 12.13 38.27 -20.80
C ILE A 45 11.32 37.25 -21.63
N SER A 46 11.22 37.42 -22.96
CA SER A 46 10.57 36.44 -23.86
C SER A 46 11.54 35.58 -24.69
N GLN A 47 12.79 35.44 -24.25
CA GLN A 47 13.69 34.38 -24.70
C GLN A 47 14.29 33.65 -23.49
N ALA A 48 13.44 33.03 -22.68
CA ALA A 48 13.79 31.67 -22.27
C ALA A 48 13.71 30.83 -23.56
N ALA A 49 14.76 30.93 -24.38
CA ALA A 49 14.90 30.05 -25.52
C ALA A 49 14.85 28.64 -24.96
N ALA A 50 13.81 27.87 -25.32
CA ALA A 50 13.84 26.43 -25.15
C ALA A 50 15.21 25.97 -25.64
N GLN A 51 16.00 25.36 -24.76
CA GLN A 51 17.30 24.87 -25.17
C GLN A 51 17.08 23.97 -26.40
N PRO A 52 17.91 24.09 -27.45
CA PRO A 52 17.73 23.27 -28.63
C PRO A 52 17.74 21.81 -28.18
N ARG A 53 16.61 21.12 -28.41
CA ARG A 53 16.47 19.68 -28.15
C ARG A 53 17.68 19.01 -28.82
N SER A 54 18.48 18.27 -28.05
CA SER A 54 19.65 17.64 -28.62
C SER A 54 19.22 16.59 -29.64
N ALA A 55 20.03 16.36 -30.67
CA ALA A 55 19.74 15.35 -31.70
C ALA A 55 19.45 13.96 -31.10
N SER A 56 20.00 13.65 -29.92
CA SER A 56 19.73 12.41 -29.19
C SER A 56 18.32 12.31 -28.59
N VAL A 57 17.69 13.44 -28.23
CA VAL A 57 16.30 13.43 -27.70
C VAL A 57 15.30 13.27 -28.85
N ASP A 58 15.56 13.88 -30.01
CA ASP A 58 14.74 13.68 -31.20
C ASP A 58 14.84 12.23 -31.71
N GLU A 59 16.03 11.63 -31.66
CA GLU A 59 16.24 10.21 -31.97
C GLU A 59 15.47 9.28 -31.00
N LEU A 60 15.50 9.57 -29.69
CA LEU A 60 14.71 8.85 -28.68
C LEU A 60 13.22 8.92 -29.02
N ALA A 61 12.70 10.12 -29.29
CA ALA A 61 11.30 10.31 -29.60
C ALA A 61 10.86 9.50 -30.83
N ALA A 62 11.65 9.54 -31.91
CA ALA A 62 11.37 8.78 -33.12
C ALA A 62 11.39 7.24 -32.89
N GLN A 63 12.32 6.76 -32.05
CA GLN A 63 12.38 5.34 -31.69
C GLN A 63 11.15 4.91 -30.89
N LEU A 64 10.76 5.69 -29.87
CA LEU A 64 9.58 5.42 -29.05
C LEU A 64 8.29 5.50 -29.89
N ASP A 65 8.17 6.49 -30.77
CA ASP A 65 7.03 6.59 -31.67
C ASP A 65 6.91 5.38 -32.59
N THR A 66 8.04 4.88 -33.10
CA THR A 66 8.08 3.65 -33.90
C THR A 66 7.59 2.45 -33.10
N LEU A 67 8.08 2.25 -31.87
CA LEU A 67 7.62 1.17 -30.99
C LEU A 67 6.12 1.26 -30.69
N LEU A 68 5.60 2.48 -30.51
CA LEU A 68 4.19 2.74 -30.23
C LEU A 68 3.30 2.71 -31.49
N THR A 69 3.82 2.21 -32.63
CA THR A 69 3.03 1.84 -33.82
C THR A 69 2.85 0.33 -33.98
N ASP A 70 3.27 -0.46 -32.99
CA ASP A 70 3.07 -1.92 -33.00
C ASP A 70 1.58 -2.26 -33.21
N PRO A 71 1.22 -3.16 -34.16
CA PRO A 71 -0.15 -3.59 -34.37
C PRO A 71 -0.86 -4.13 -33.12
N ALA A 72 -0.12 -4.63 -32.12
CA ALA A 72 -0.66 -5.04 -30.83
C ALA A 72 -1.28 -3.89 -30.02
N LEU A 73 -0.97 -2.63 -30.36
CA LEU A 73 -1.52 -1.43 -29.74
C LEU A 73 -2.66 -0.80 -30.55
N GLU A 74 -3.15 -1.45 -31.61
CA GLU A 74 -4.30 -0.96 -32.37
C GLU A 74 -5.55 -0.87 -31.48
N GLY A 75 -6.16 0.32 -31.41
CA GLY A 75 -7.31 0.59 -30.55
C GLY A 75 -6.99 0.82 -29.07
N VAL A 76 -5.72 0.78 -28.66
CA VAL A 76 -5.28 1.03 -27.29
C VAL A 76 -5.01 2.51 -27.06
N THR A 77 -5.47 3.05 -25.92
CA THR A 77 -5.04 4.37 -25.47
C THR A 77 -3.73 4.24 -24.70
N VAL A 78 -2.68 4.90 -25.19
CA VAL A 78 -1.37 4.95 -24.54
C VAL A 78 -1.14 6.35 -23.97
N GLY A 79 -0.65 6.39 -22.72
CA GLY A 79 0.02 7.53 -22.12
C GLY A 79 1.47 7.16 -21.82
N ALA A 80 2.43 7.86 -22.42
CA ALA A 80 3.86 7.57 -22.26
C ALA A 80 4.63 8.87 -22.08
N VAL A 81 5.35 8.99 -20.96
CA VAL A 81 6.16 10.16 -20.63
C VAL A 81 7.55 9.69 -20.20
N VAL A 82 8.59 10.36 -20.71
CA VAL A 82 9.98 10.17 -20.27
C VAL A 82 10.49 11.51 -19.76
N ARG A 83 11.02 11.53 -18.53
CA ARG A 83 11.60 12.72 -17.91
C ARG A 83 13.08 12.50 -17.60
N SER A 84 13.86 13.57 -17.69
CA SER A 84 15.21 13.62 -17.13
C SER A 84 15.11 13.53 -15.60
N ALA A 85 15.75 12.53 -15.00
CA ALA A 85 15.78 12.37 -13.54
C ALA A 85 16.51 13.52 -12.84
N GLU A 86 17.48 14.16 -13.51
CA GLU A 86 18.29 15.25 -12.94
C GLU A 86 17.57 16.60 -12.97
N SER A 87 16.84 16.90 -14.04
CA SER A 87 16.26 18.23 -14.26
C SER A 87 14.73 18.26 -14.24
N GLY A 88 14.07 17.10 -14.28
CA GLY A 88 12.62 16.99 -14.44
C GLY A 88 12.11 17.31 -15.86
N GLU A 89 12.99 17.69 -16.80
CA GLU A 89 12.63 18.02 -18.17
C GLU A 89 11.92 16.84 -18.87
N VAL A 90 10.78 17.12 -19.52
CA VAL A 90 10.07 16.14 -20.35
C VAL A 90 10.84 15.92 -21.65
N LEU A 91 11.44 14.74 -21.79
CA LEU A 91 12.21 14.33 -22.96
C LEU A 91 11.30 13.74 -24.04
N TYR A 92 10.24 13.05 -23.64
CA TYR A 92 9.22 12.48 -24.53
C TYR A 92 7.86 12.54 -23.85
N ASP A 93 6.82 12.86 -24.62
CA ASP A 93 5.42 12.83 -24.16
C ASP A 93 4.52 12.42 -25.33
N ARG A 94 3.74 11.37 -25.10
CA ARG A 94 2.65 10.93 -25.96
C ARG A 94 1.42 10.63 -25.10
N GLY A 95 0.50 11.58 -25.08
CA GLY A 95 -0.77 11.45 -24.34
C GLY A 95 -0.56 11.33 -22.84
N GLY A 96 0.48 11.97 -22.30
CA GLY A 96 0.84 11.92 -20.89
C GLY A 96 -0.22 12.48 -19.96
N ASP A 97 -1.08 13.37 -20.46
CA ASP A 97 -2.21 14.02 -19.78
C ASP A 97 -3.47 13.14 -19.66
N LYS A 98 -3.46 11.96 -20.26
CA LYS A 98 -4.61 11.04 -20.22
C LYS A 98 -4.64 10.31 -18.89
N HIS A 99 -5.74 10.47 -18.16
CA HIS A 99 -6.02 9.67 -16.97
C HIS A 99 -6.41 8.25 -17.38
N LEU A 100 -5.58 7.28 -16.99
CA LEU A 100 -5.75 5.87 -17.33
C LEU A 100 -5.71 5.02 -16.07
N PRO A 101 -6.32 3.82 -16.08
CA PRO A 101 -6.18 2.85 -14.99
C PRO A 101 -4.72 2.66 -14.59
N ALA A 102 -4.37 3.01 -13.36
CA ALA A 102 -2.98 2.98 -12.91
C ALA A 102 -2.44 1.54 -12.75
N ALA A 103 -3.35 0.59 -12.51
CA ALA A 103 -3.01 -0.75 -12.05
C ALA A 103 -2.02 -0.67 -10.86
N SER A 104 -1.14 -1.66 -10.72
CA SER A 104 -0.15 -1.68 -9.63
C SER A 104 0.83 -0.49 -9.59
N SER A 105 0.85 0.39 -10.59
CA SER A 105 1.62 1.65 -10.51
C SER A 105 1.09 2.56 -9.39
N GLN A 106 -0.18 2.42 -8.98
CA GLN A 106 -0.76 3.06 -7.79
C GLN A 106 0.11 2.89 -6.54
N LYS A 107 0.74 1.71 -6.39
CA LYS A 107 1.58 1.39 -5.24
C LYS A 107 2.79 2.31 -5.11
N LEU A 108 3.23 2.97 -6.18
CA LEU A 108 4.29 3.98 -6.13
C LEU A 108 3.85 5.18 -5.28
N LEU A 109 2.61 5.64 -5.44
CA LEU A 109 2.03 6.73 -4.65
C LEU A 109 1.80 6.28 -3.21
N THR A 110 1.19 5.10 -3.02
CA THR A 110 0.86 4.55 -1.69
C THR A 110 2.11 4.28 -0.86
N SER A 111 3.15 3.67 -1.43
CA SER A 111 4.39 3.34 -0.72
C SER A 111 5.18 4.57 -0.31
N ALA A 112 5.26 5.58 -1.18
CA ALA A 112 5.90 6.85 -0.90
C ALA A 112 5.16 7.62 0.21
N ALA A 113 3.83 7.74 0.10
CA ALA A 113 3.01 8.36 1.13
C ALA A 113 3.13 7.63 2.48
N ALA A 114 3.17 6.29 2.48
CA ALA A 114 3.35 5.50 3.69
C ALA A 114 4.71 5.73 4.34
N LEU A 115 5.80 5.88 3.58
CA LEU A 115 7.10 6.22 4.15
C LEU A 115 7.12 7.62 4.75
N ALA A 116 6.53 8.61 4.07
CA ALA A 116 6.47 9.98 4.56
C ALA A 116 5.60 10.12 5.81
N ASP A 117 4.42 9.48 5.82
CA ASP A 117 3.49 9.54 6.94
C ASP A 117 3.94 8.64 8.10
N LEU A 118 4.13 7.33 7.87
CA LEU A 118 4.41 6.36 8.92
C LEU A 118 5.88 6.39 9.37
N GLY A 119 6.81 6.60 8.43
CA GLY A 119 8.25 6.53 8.65
C GLY A 119 8.82 5.13 8.41
N PRO A 120 10.10 5.02 7.99
CA PRO A 120 10.73 3.74 7.64
C PRO A 120 10.86 2.77 8.83
N ASP A 121 10.90 3.28 10.05
CA ASP A 121 10.99 2.48 11.29
C ASP A 121 9.64 2.06 11.85
N TYR A 122 8.52 2.45 11.22
CA TYR A 122 7.19 2.07 11.66
C TYR A 122 7.05 0.54 11.71
N ARG A 123 6.42 0.05 12.77
CA ARG A 123 6.13 -1.37 12.97
C ARG A 123 4.67 -1.52 13.36
N PHE A 124 4.02 -2.51 12.76
CA PHE A 124 2.73 -2.97 13.22
C PHE A 124 2.92 -3.77 14.51
N ARG A 125 1.97 -3.65 15.44
CA ARG A 125 2.01 -4.34 16.73
C ARG A 125 0.84 -5.31 16.85
N THR A 126 1.13 -6.53 17.27
CA THR A 126 0.12 -7.53 17.62
C THR A 126 0.25 -7.85 19.10
N THR A 127 -0.86 -7.79 19.83
CA THR A 127 -0.86 -7.90 21.30
C THR A 127 -1.79 -9.01 21.76
N VAL A 128 -1.39 -9.67 22.85
CA VAL A 128 -2.21 -10.63 23.57
C VAL A 128 -2.53 -10.04 24.93
N LEU A 129 -3.82 -9.92 25.24
CA LEU A 129 -4.30 -9.29 26.46
C LEU A 129 -5.25 -10.19 27.25
N VAL A 130 -5.45 -9.86 28.52
CA VAL A 130 -6.43 -10.50 29.42
C VAL A 130 -7.09 -9.46 30.30
N SER A 131 -8.32 -9.70 30.75
CA SER A 131 -9.03 -8.76 31.63
C SER A 131 -8.39 -8.63 33.02
N SER A 132 -7.61 -9.63 33.46
CA SER A 132 -6.89 -9.62 34.73
C SER A 132 -5.68 -10.55 34.67
N PRO A 133 -4.57 -10.26 35.39
CA PRO A 133 -3.39 -11.11 35.38
C PRO A 133 -3.70 -12.58 35.74
N PRO A 134 -3.01 -13.55 35.11
CA PRO A 134 -3.19 -14.96 35.41
C PRO A 134 -2.90 -15.28 36.88
N SER A 135 -3.70 -16.16 37.48
CA SER A 135 -3.50 -16.63 38.86
C SER A 135 -3.35 -18.15 38.88
N GLY A 136 -2.25 -18.65 39.47
CA GLY A 136 -1.95 -20.08 39.49
C GLY A 136 -1.81 -20.72 38.11
N GLY A 137 -1.47 -19.92 37.08
CA GLY A 137 -1.40 -20.35 35.68
C GLY A 137 -2.74 -20.40 34.95
N VAL A 138 -3.79 -19.79 35.51
CA VAL A 138 -5.13 -19.76 34.92
C VAL A 138 -5.53 -18.33 34.59
N VAL A 139 -5.97 -18.10 33.35
CA VAL A 139 -6.75 -16.93 32.94
C VAL A 139 -8.22 -17.23 33.19
N ALA A 140 -8.86 -16.48 34.08
CA ALA A 140 -10.23 -16.75 34.51
C ALA A 140 -11.30 -16.43 33.45
N GLY A 141 -11.03 -15.49 32.55
CA GLY A 141 -11.90 -15.09 31.46
C GLY A 141 -11.27 -15.36 30.10
N ASP A 142 -11.55 -14.47 29.16
CA ASP A 142 -11.04 -14.56 27.79
C ASP A 142 -9.57 -14.13 27.67
N ILE A 143 -8.93 -14.60 26.60
CA ILE A 143 -7.66 -14.10 26.10
C ILE A 143 -7.92 -13.38 24.78
N TYR A 144 -7.45 -12.14 24.67
CA TYR A 144 -7.70 -11.28 23.52
C TYR A 144 -6.46 -11.26 22.64
N LEU A 145 -6.60 -11.57 21.35
CA LEU A 145 -5.58 -11.35 20.34
C LEU A 145 -5.99 -10.10 19.55
N ARG A 146 -5.20 -9.03 19.65
CA ARG A 146 -5.49 -7.76 19.02
C ARG A 146 -4.44 -7.41 17.97
N GLY A 147 -4.90 -7.21 16.73
CA GLY A 147 -4.06 -6.82 15.59
C GLY A 147 -4.18 -5.35 15.27
N THR A 148 -3.10 -4.76 14.74
CA THR A 148 -3.07 -3.37 14.26
C THR A 148 -2.75 -3.25 12.76
N GLY A 149 -2.83 -4.37 12.04
CA GLY A 149 -2.58 -4.47 10.60
C GLY A 149 -1.26 -5.13 10.21
N ASP A 150 -0.63 -5.96 11.06
CA ASP A 150 0.64 -6.62 10.69
C ASP A 150 0.41 -7.66 9.56
N PRO A 151 0.88 -7.41 8.31
CA PRO A 151 0.73 -8.38 7.23
C PRO A 151 1.77 -9.51 7.31
N THR A 152 2.68 -9.49 8.29
CA THR A 152 3.80 -10.43 8.40
C THR A 152 3.55 -11.55 9.40
N LEU A 153 2.30 -11.71 9.87
CA LEU A 153 1.88 -12.76 10.77
C LEU A 153 1.78 -14.11 10.05
N VAL A 154 2.92 -14.80 9.95
CA VAL A 154 3.00 -16.20 9.53
C VAL A 154 2.84 -17.15 10.72
N GLN A 155 2.67 -18.45 10.47
CA GLN A 155 2.46 -19.46 11.53
C GLN A 155 3.46 -19.36 12.70
N ASP A 156 4.74 -19.20 12.41
CA ASP A 156 5.79 -19.11 13.42
C ASP A 156 5.61 -17.90 14.37
N ARG A 157 5.07 -16.78 13.87
CA ARG A 157 4.79 -15.58 14.67
C ARG A 157 3.66 -15.83 15.68
N PHE A 158 2.68 -16.66 15.33
CA PHE A 158 1.66 -17.10 16.30
C PHE A 158 2.26 -18.06 17.34
N ASP A 159 3.19 -18.93 16.94
CA ASP A 159 3.92 -19.82 17.86
C ASP A 159 4.84 -19.06 18.82
N GLU A 160 5.39 -17.91 18.41
CA GLU A 160 6.13 -16.97 19.26
C GLU A 160 5.21 -16.29 20.28
N LEU A 161 4.06 -15.75 19.85
CA LEU A 161 3.07 -15.17 20.78
C LEU A 161 2.59 -16.20 21.81
N ALA A 162 2.24 -17.40 21.36
CA ALA A 162 1.80 -18.46 22.25
C ALA A 162 2.91 -18.90 23.22
N ALA A 163 4.18 -18.93 22.78
CA ALA A 163 5.31 -19.20 23.65
C ALA A 163 5.47 -18.10 24.72
N ALA A 164 5.34 -16.83 24.33
CA ALA A 164 5.38 -15.71 25.25
C ALA A 164 4.26 -15.81 26.31
N VAL A 165 3.03 -16.15 25.90
CA VAL A 165 1.90 -16.41 26.82
C VAL A 165 2.23 -17.54 27.80
N ALA A 166 2.71 -18.68 27.30
CA ALA A 166 3.08 -19.82 28.15
C ALA A 166 4.23 -19.47 29.12
N SER A 167 5.18 -18.63 28.69
CA SER A 167 6.30 -18.20 29.53
C SER A 167 5.88 -17.34 30.73
N HIS A 168 4.72 -16.69 30.66
CA HIS A 168 4.06 -16.02 31.80
C HIS A 168 3.35 -17.01 32.75
N GLY A 169 3.57 -18.32 32.58
CA GLY A 169 3.03 -19.37 33.43
C GLY A 169 1.58 -19.74 33.12
N VAL A 170 0.98 -19.19 32.07
CA VAL A 170 -0.38 -19.54 31.63
C VAL A 170 -0.40 -20.99 31.15
N ARG A 171 -1.37 -21.76 31.62
CA ARG A 171 -1.62 -23.17 31.27
C ARG A 171 -3.08 -23.42 30.88
N GLU A 172 -3.99 -22.58 31.36
CA GLU A 172 -5.41 -22.69 31.09
C GLU A 172 -6.03 -21.30 30.90
N VAL A 173 -6.89 -21.17 29.88
CA VAL A 173 -7.80 -20.04 29.66
C VAL A 173 -9.22 -20.58 29.80
N ARG A 174 -9.96 -20.09 30.79
CA ARG A 174 -11.33 -20.56 31.07
C ARG A 174 -12.39 -19.94 30.17
N GLY A 175 -12.08 -18.81 29.56
CA GLY A 175 -12.88 -18.19 28.52
C GLY A 175 -12.46 -18.62 27.11
N SER A 176 -12.73 -17.74 26.18
CA SER A 176 -12.54 -17.87 24.73
C SER A 176 -11.22 -17.23 24.27
N VAL A 177 -10.82 -17.52 23.03
CA VAL A 177 -9.93 -16.64 22.28
C VAL A 177 -10.79 -15.60 21.58
N VAL A 178 -10.57 -14.33 21.90
CA VAL A 178 -11.29 -13.19 21.31
C VAL A 178 -10.35 -12.48 20.33
N ALA A 179 -10.76 -12.36 19.08
CA ALA A 179 -10.01 -11.71 18.01
C ALA A 179 -10.49 -10.27 17.83
N ASP A 180 -9.59 -9.31 18.06
CA ASP A 180 -9.87 -7.88 17.98
C ASP A 180 -9.14 -7.28 16.77
N ASP A 181 -9.91 -6.98 15.73
CA ASP A 181 -9.47 -6.29 14.52
C ASP A 181 -9.99 -4.84 14.43
N THR A 182 -10.50 -4.29 15.53
CA THR A 182 -11.17 -2.97 15.58
C THR A 182 -10.22 -1.78 15.36
N TRP A 183 -8.93 -2.04 15.13
CA TRP A 183 -7.96 -1.02 14.74
C TRP A 183 -8.27 -0.43 13.35
N PHE A 184 -8.85 -1.25 12.46
CA PHE A 184 -9.42 -0.84 11.18
C PHE A 184 -10.94 -0.93 11.21
N ASP A 185 -11.59 -0.33 10.22
CA ASP A 185 -13.02 -0.52 9.99
C ASP A 185 -13.36 -1.97 9.58
N SER A 186 -14.65 -2.27 9.45
CA SER A 186 -15.15 -3.57 9.01
C SER A 186 -15.38 -3.69 7.50
N VAL A 187 -14.93 -2.72 6.70
CA VAL A 187 -15.02 -2.79 5.23
C VAL A 187 -13.88 -3.66 4.73
N ARG A 188 -14.18 -4.82 4.15
CA ARG A 188 -13.17 -5.84 3.85
C ARG A 188 -12.63 -5.84 2.42
N LEU A 189 -13.38 -5.30 1.47
CA LEU A 189 -13.05 -5.31 0.04
C LEU A 189 -13.09 -3.90 -0.52
N GLY A 190 -12.27 -3.63 -1.55
CA GLY A 190 -12.21 -2.34 -2.23
C GLY A 190 -13.47 -1.99 -3.03
N THR A 191 -13.64 -0.70 -3.31
CA THR A 191 -14.83 -0.15 -3.98
C THR A 191 -14.79 -0.43 -5.48
N ASP A 192 -15.36 -1.57 -5.92
CA ASP A 192 -15.45 -2.10 -7.31
C ASP A 192 -14.65 -3.38 -7.58
N TRP A 193 -13.97 -3.93 -6.58
CA TRP A 193 -13.27 -5.20 -6.74
C TRP A 193 -14.22 -6.30 -7.22
N SER A 194 -13.79 -7.04 -8.25
CA SER A 194 -14.61 -8.05 -8.88
C SER A 194 -14.89 -9.21 -7.94
N GLN A 195 -16.16 -9.62 -7.87
CA GLN A 195 -16.56 -10.85 -7.17
C GLN A 195 -15.80 -12.09 -7.67
N GLN A 196 -15.43 -12.11 -8.96
CA GLN A 196 -14.70 -13.23 -9.57
C GLN A 196 -13.27 -13.34 -9.04
N ASP A 197 -12.73 -12.24 -8.53
CA ASP A 197 -11.35 -12.17 -8.04
C ASP A 197 -11.26 -12.54 -6.56
N GLU A 198 -12.37 -12.47 -5.82
CA GLU A 198 -12.44 -12.73 -4.38
C GLU A 198 -11.76 -14.04 -3.96
N ASN A 199 -11.69 -15.04 -4.83
CA ASN A 199 -11.06 -16.35 -4.61
C ASN A 199 -9.53 -16.27 -4.49
N PHE A 200 -8.91 -15.29 -5.14
CA PHE A 200 -7.45 -15.20 -5.28
C PHE A 200 -6.83 -14.31 -4.20
N ALA A 201 -5.58 -14.59 -3.85
CA ALA A 201 -4.87 -13.89 -2.79
C ALA A 201 -4.72 -12.37 -3.03
N TYR A 202 -4.63 -11.94 -4.29
CA TYR A 202 -4.48 -10.51 -4.62
C TYR A 202 -5.76 -9.68 -4.36
N ALA A 203 -6.91 -10.33 -4.13
CA ALA A 203 -8.17 -9.69 -3.76
C ALA A 203 -8.68 -10.21 -2.40
N ALA A 204 -7.75 -10.63 -1.53
CA ALA A 204 -8.09 -11.12 -0.20
C ALA A 204 -8.74 -10.01 0.67
N PRO A 205 -9.76 -10.36 1.48
CA PRO A 205 -10.32 -9.47 2.50
C PRO A 205 -9.28 -8.81 3.42
N VAL A 206 -9.42 -7.50 3.63
CA VAL A 206 -8.50 -6.69 4.45
C VAL A 206 -9.00 -6.58 5.89
N SER A 207 -8.14 -6.94 6.85
CA SER A 207 -8.40 -6.85 8.30
C SER A 207 -7.17 -6.34 9.05
N ALA A 208 -7.37 -5.71 10.21
CA ALA A 208 -6.27 -5.36 11.11
C ALA A 208 -5.66 -6.58 11.82
N LEU A 209 -6.36 -7.71 11.84
CA LEU A 209 -5.88 -8.98 12.35
C LEU A 209 -6.09 -10.05 11.28
N SER A 210 -5.00 -10.56 10.74
CA SER A 210 -4.98 -11.53 9.65
C SER A 210 -3.74 -12.40 9.76
N ALA A 211 -3.52 -13.28 8.79
CA ALA A 211 -2.33 -14.11 8.68
C ALA A 211 -1.89 -14.27 7.22
N SER A 212 -0.61 -14.57 7.03
CA SER A 212 0.00 -14.88 5.74
C SER A 212 0.48 -16.32 5.69
N PRO A 213 0.47 -16.95 4.51
CA PRO A 213 0.83 -18.35 4.39
C PRO A 213 2.34 -18.58 4.50
N ASP A 214 3.13 -17.61 4.07
CA ASP A 214 4.58 -17.68 3.90
C ASP A 214 5.25 -16.30 3.98
N SER A 215 6.55 -16.25 3.66
CA SER A 215 7.38 -15.05 3.67
C SER A 215 7.13 -14.07 2.52
N ASP A 216 6.28 -14.41 1.55
CA ASP A 216 5.84 -13.46 0.51
C ASP A 216 4.69 -12.59 1.03
N PHE A 217 4.16 -12.92 2.21
CA PHE A 217 3.20 -12.13 2.97
C PHE A 217 1.90 -11.86 2.21
N ASN A 218 1.40 -12.87 1.48
CA ASN A 218 0.08 -12.87 0.86
C ASN A 218 -1.02 -12.91 1.94
N VAL A 219 -1.19 -11.82 2.67
CA VAL A 219 -2.06 -11.67 3.84
C VAL A 219 -3.52 -11.98 3.50
N GLY A 220 -4.21 -12.65 4.42
CA GLY A 220 -5.59 -13.09 4.23
C GLY A 220 -5.73 -14.26 3.27
N SER A 221 -4.68 -15.07 3.10
CA SER A 221 -4.70 -16.23 2.21
C SER A 221 -4.08 -17.48 2.83
N VAL A 222 -4.43 -18.63 2.26
CA VAL A 222 -3.84 -19.95 2.53
C VAL A 222 -3.24 -20.51 1.25
N GLN A 223 -2.18 -21.29 1.39
CA GLN A 223 -1.68 -22.14 0.32
C GLN A 223 -2.45 -23.47 0.32
N VAL A 224 -2.96 -23.87 -0.85
CA VAL A 224 -3.61 -25.18 -1.02
C VAL A 224 -2.60 -26.15 -1.59
N ASP A 225 -2.18 -27.14 -0.80
CA ASP A 225 -1.17 -28.12 -1.19
C ASP A 225 -1.80 -29.29 -1.93
N LEU A 226 -1.48 -29.46 -3.21
CA LEU A 226 -2.04 -30.49 -4.09
C LEU A 226 -0.95 -31.48 -4.51
N ALA A 227 -1.15 -32.77 -4.25
CA ALA A 227 -0.23 -33.83 -4.66
C ALA A 227 -0.99 -35.10 -5.09
N PRO A 228 -0.40 -35.97 -5.94
CA PRO A 228 -1.04 -37.23 -6.30
C PRO A 228 -1.29 -38.12 -5.08
N GLY A 229 -2.38 -38.88 -5.13
CA GLY A 229 -2.67 -39.97 -4.21
C GLY A 229 -1.79 -41.19 -4.46
N PRO A 230 -1.94 -42.27 -3.66
CA PRO A 230 -1.05 -43.42 -3.69
C PRO A 230 -1.18 -44.29 -4.95
N SER A 231 -2.28 -44.18 -5.69
CA SER A 231 -2.55 -44.99 -6.89
C SER A 231 -3.56 -44.31 -7.82
N VAL A 232 -3.57 -44.73 -9.08
CA VAL A 232 -4.59 -44.31 -10.06
C VAL A 232 -6.00 -44.59 -9.51
N GLY A 233 -6.91 -43.62 -9.66
CA GLY A 233 -8.28 -43.66 -9.17
C GLY A 233 -8.45 -43.30 -7.69
N ALA A 234 -7.37 -43.22 -6.90
CA ALA A 234 -7.45 -42.75 -5.52
C ALA A 234 -7.68 -41.22 -5.46
N PRO A 235 -8.32 -40.69 -4.40
CA PRO A 235 -8.33 -39.26 -4.13
C PRO A 235 -6.90 -38.71 -4.10
N ALA A 236 -6.69 -37.54 -4.69
CA ALA A 236 -5.44 -36.82 -4.56
C ALA A 236 -5.28 -36.27 -3.13
N GLN A 237 -4.04 -36.02 -2.74
CA GLN A 237 -3.72 -35.40 -1.45
C GLN A 237 -3.98 -33.89 -1.56
N VAL A 238 -4.75 -33.36 -0.61
CA VAL A 238 -5.09 -31.94 -0.51
C VAL A 238 -4.87 -31.50 0.93
N GLY A 239 -4.05 -30.47 1.13
CA GLY A 239 -3.76 -29.87 2.42
C GLY A 239 -3.84 -28.34 2.38
N LEU A 240 -3.72 -27.72 3.55
CA LEU A 240 -3.59 -26.27 3.69
C LEU A 240 -2.30 -25.95 4.44
N THR A 241 -1.63 -24.91 3.97
CA THR A 241 -0.51 -24.29 4.67
C THR A 241 -0.80 -22.80 4.88
N PRO A 242 -0.75 -22.31 6.14
CA PRO A 242 -0.75 -23.04 7.40
C PRO A 242 -1.96 -23.97 7.57
N PRO A 243 -1.83 -25.08 8.33
CA PRO A 243 -2.97 -25.89 8.72
C PRO A 243 -3.94 -25.07 9.58
N THR A 244 -5.20 -25.02 9.17
CA THR A 244 -6.27 -24.25 9.84
C THR A 244 -7.58 -25.01 9.82
N SER A 245 -8.41 -24.81 10.84
CA SER A 245 -9.79 -25.27 10.88
C SER A 245 -10.80 -24.24 10.37
N SER A 246 -10.36 -22.98 10.16
CA SER A 246 -11.20 -21.89 9.66
C SER A 246 -11.62 -22.08 8.19
N VAL A 247 -10.85 -22.86 7.42
CA VAL A 247 -11.11 -23.14 6.00
C VAL A 247 -11.46 -24.60 5.78
N GLN A 248 -12.56 -24.86 5.08
CA GLN A 248 -13.07 -26.20 4.79
C GLN A 248 -12.64 -26.67 3.40
N LEU A 249 -11.98 -27.82 3.31
CA LEU A 249 -11.62 -28.45 2.05
C LEU A 249 -12.72 -29.42 1.58
N ASP A 250 -13.25 -29.19 0.37
CA ASP A 250 -14.07 -30.15 -0.38
C ASP A 250 -13.20 -30.80 -1.47
N ASN A 251 -12.52 -31.90 -1.11
CA ASN A 251 -11.62 -32.61 -2.00
C ASN A 251 -12.38 -33.57 -2.91
N ARG A 252 -12.47 -33.21 -4.19
CA ARG A 252 -12.95 -34.03 -5.33
C ARG A 252 -11.86 -34.25 -6.37
N LEU A 253 -10.60 -33.95 -6.03
CA LEU A 253 -9.46 -34.14 -6.91
C LEU A 253 -9.10 -35.63 -6.94
N THR A 254 -8.91 -36.17 -8.13
CA THR A 254 -8.58 -37.59 -8.32
C THR A 254 -7.19 -37.78 -8.89
N THR A 255 -6.58 -38.92 -8.61
CA THR A 255 -5.27 -39.28 -9.13
C THR A 255 -5.42 -40.02 -10.45
N GLY A 256 -4.94 -39.42 -11.54
CA GLY A 256 -5.00 -39.99 -12.88
C GLY A 256 -3.83 -40.92 -13.21
N PRO A 257 -3.90 -41.65 -14.34
CA PRO A 257 -2.76 -42.40 -14.87
C PRO A 257 -1.54 -41.50 -15.10
N PRO A 258 -0.31 -42.05 -15.04
CA PRO A 258 0.88 -41.34 -15.48
C PRO A 258 0.73 -40.76 -16.89
N GLY A 259 1.21 -39.53 -17.10
CA GLY A 259 1.12 -38.83 -18.39
C GLY A 259 -0.29 -38.35 -18.79
N SER A 260 -1.30 -38.52 -17.95
CA SER A 260 -2.64 -37.94 -18.19
C SER A 260 -2.63 -36.40 -18.09
N ALA A 261 -3.66 -35.75 -18.62
CA ALA A 261 -3.77 -34.30 -18.57
C ALA A 261 -3.89 -33.80 -17.12
N ARG A 262 -3.03 -32.87 -16.71
CA ARG A 262 -3.12 -32.20 -15.41
C ARG A 262 -4.19 -31.11 -15.46
N GLN A 263 -5.27 -31.30 -14.71
CA GLN A 263 -6.41 -30.40 -14.62
C GLN A 263 -6.70 -30.13 -13.15
N LEU A 264 -6.23 -29.00 -12.63
CA LEU A 264 -6.38 -28.66 -11.21
C LEU A 264 -7.29 -27.45 -11.08
N ALA A 265 -8.41 -27.62 -10.40
CA ALA A 265 -9.22 -26.53 -9.88
C ALA A 265 -9.12 -26.54 -8.35
N ALA A 266 -8.93 -25.37 -7.77
CA ALA A 266 -9.02 -25.15 -6.33
C ALA A 266 -9.73 -23.80 -6.22
N ASP A 267 -10.97 -23.75 -5.78
CA ASP A 267 -11.75 -22.51 -5.79
C ASP A 267 -12.49 -22.35 -4.46
N ARG A 268 -12.22 -21.26 -3.75
CA ARG A 268 -13.03 -20.80 -2.65
C ARG A 268 -14.39 -20.37 -3.19
N LEU A 269 -15.43 -20.98 -2.66
CA LEU A 269 -16.80 -20.66 -3.03
C LEU A 269 -17.16 -19.28 -2.47
N HIS A 270 -17.72 -18.42 -3.32
CA HIS A 270 -18.10 -17.05 -2.98
C HIS A 270 -18.88 -16.97 -1.66
N GLY A 271 -18.54 -16.00 -0.82
CA GLY A 271 -19.17 -15.77 0.48
C GLY A 271 -18.93 -16.87 1.54
N THR A 272 -18.02 -17.82 1.29
CA THR A 272 -17.71 -18.90 2.23
C THR A 272 -16.21 -19.11 2.41
N ASP A 273 -15.83 -19.80 3.49
CA ASP A 273 -14.48 -20.35 3.70
C ASP A 273 -14.37 -21.81 3.25
N ARG A 274 -15.09 -22.21 2.19
CA ARG A 274 -15.01 -23.55 1.62
C ARG A 274 -14.26 -23.53 0.28
N ILE A 275 -13.18 -24.28 0.19
CA ILE A 275 -12.40 -24.48 -1.04
C ILE A 275 -12.78 -25.80 -1.68
N LEU A 276 -13.37 -25.74 -2.88
CA LEU A 276 -13.61 -26.90 -3.74
C LEU A 276 -12.34 -27.21 -4.53
N VAL A 277 -11.80 -28.41 -4.37
CA VAL A 277 -10.66 -28.89 -5.15
C VAL A 277 -11.12 -30.01 -6.06
N ALA A 278 -10.91 -29.90 -7.37
CA ALA A 278 -11.45 -30.83 -8.35
C ALA A 278 -10.52 -31.03 -9.56
N GLY A 279 -10.77 -32.13 -10.29
CA GLY A 279 -10.12 -32.46 -11.55
C GLY A 279 -9.24 -33.70 -11.47
N ASN A 280 -8.11 -33.67 -12.17
CA ASN A 280 -7.19 -34.80 -12.36
C ASN A 280 -5.73 -34.39 -12.08
N MET A 281 -5.12 -35.03 -11.09
CA MET A 281 -3.69 -34.97 -10.80
C MET A 281 -3.02 -36.27 -11.29
N PRO A 282 -2.18 -36.26 -12.34
CA PRO A 282 -1.48 -37.46 -12.78
C PRO A 282 -0.63 -38.06 -11.66
N LEU A 283 -0.51 -39.39 -11.60
CA LEU A 283 0.29 -40.07 -10.57
C LEU A 283 1.78 -39.67 -10.59
N ASP A 284 2.30 -39.31 -11.77
CA ASP A 284 3.64 -38.75 -12.00
C ASP A 284 3.65 -37.21 -12.05
N GLY A 285 2.52 -36.59 -11.70
CA GLY A 285 2.31 -35.16 -11.71
C GLY A 285 3.08 -34.46 -10.60
N ARG A 286 3.59 -33.26 -10.91
CA ARG A 286 4.24 -32.41 -9.91
C ARG A 286 3.21 -31.80 -8.97
N PRO A 287 3.54 -31.67 -7.67
CA PRO A 287 2.72 -30.94 -6.72
C PRO A 287 2.41 -29.50 -7.18
N ALA A 288 1.33 -28.95 -6.65
CA ALA A 288 0.89 -27.58 -6.93
C ALA A 288 0.51 -26.88 -5.62
N HIS A 289 0.74 -25.58 -5.59
CA HIS A 289 0.55 -24.77 -4.38
C HIS A 289 -0.23 -23.47 -4.69
N PRO A 290 -1.45 -23.54 -5.27
CA PRO A 290 -2.23 -22.32 -5.51
C PRO A 290 -2.59 -21.62 -4.20
N LEU A 291 -2.43 -20.29 -4.17
CA LEU A 291 -2.89 -19.45 -3.06
C LEU A 291 -4.37 -19.11 -3.21
N ARG A 292 -5.11 -19.17 -2.12
CA ARG A 292 -6.53 -18.81 -2.04
C ARG A 292 -6.80 -17.90 -0.87
N SER A 293 -7.59 -16.87 -1.10
CA SER A 293 -8.01 -15.98 -0.02
C SER A 293 -8.82 -16.73 1.03
N VAL A 294 -8.98 -16.11 2.19
CA VAL A 294 -9.89 -16.52 3.26
C VAL A 294 -10.96 -15.44 3.41
N ALA A 295 -12.23 -15.82 3.53
CA ALA A 295 -13.36 -14.91 3.66
C ALA A 295 -13.36 -14.18 5.01
N ASP A 296 -13.05 -14.88 6.10
CA ASP A 296 -12.85 -14.32 7.45
C ASP A 296 -11.37 -14.36 7.88
N PRO A 297 -10.55 -13.36 7.49
CA PRO A 297 -9.14 -13.29 7.90
C PRO A 297 -8.95 -13.15 9.42
N THR A 298 -9.91 -12.54 10.12
CA THR A 298 -9.85 -12.32 11.58
C THR A 298 -10.06 -13.62 12.32
N GLY A 299 -11.08 -14.40 11.94
CA GLY A 299 -11.30 -15.75 12.45
C GLY A 299 -10.15 -16.71 12.11
N TYR A 300 -9.55 -16.56 10.93
CA TYR A 300 -8.37 -17.34 10.54
C TYR A 300 -7.15 -17.09 11.45
N ALA A 301 -6.82 -15.82 11.71
CA ALA A 301 -5.75 -15.50 12.65
C ALA A 301 -6.05 -16.02 14.07
N ALA A 302 -7.31 -15.97 14.51
CA ALA A 302 -7.75 -16.51 15.79
C ALA A 302 -7.54 -18.03 15.89
N ASP A 303 -7.87 -18.78 14.84
CA ASP A 303 -7.69 -20.24 14.77
C ASP A 303 -6.20 -20.63 14.83
N LEU A 304 -5.34 -19.91 14.10
CA LEU A 304 -3.91 -20.14 14.13
C LEU A 304 -3.32 -19.87 15.52
N PHE A 305 -3.74 -18.79 16.17
CA PHE A 305 -3.29 -18.47 17.52
C PHE A 305 -3.82 -19.48 18.56
N HIS A 306 -5.09 -19.88 18.47
CA HIS A 306 -5.66 -20.93 19.31
C HIS A 306 -4.90 -22.25 19.17
N SER A 307 -4.58 -22.64 17.94
CA SER A 307 -3.75 -23.83 17.65
C SER A 307 -2.33 -23.69 18.19
N ALA A 308 -1.73 -22.50 18.10
CA ALA A 308 -0.41 -22.22 18.67
C ALA A 308 -0.40 -22.32 20.21
N LEU A 309 -1.42 -21.78 20.89
CA LEU A 309 -1.60 -21.93 22.34
C LEU A 309 -1.65 -23.41 22.74
N ALA A 310 -2.43 -24.22 22.02
CA ALA A 310 -2.52 -25.66 22.27
C ALA A 310 -1.17 -26.37 22.10
N ARG A 311 -0.40 -26.05 21.04
CA ARG A 311 0.98 -26.58 20.84
C ARG A 311 1.93 -26.20 21.96
N ARG A 312 1.71 -25.06 22.62
CA ARG A 312 2.49 -24.59 23.77
C ARG A 312 1.94 -25.08 25.12
N GLY A 313 0.94 -25.97 25.11
CA GLY A 313 0.37 -26.58 26.32
C GLY A 313 -0.60 -25.67 27.07
N VAL A 314 -1.10 -24.60 26.44
CA VAL A 314 -2.13 -23.72 26.98
C VAL A 314 -3.49 -24.20 26.50
N ARG A 315 -4.32 -24.72 27.41
CA ARG A 315 -5.68 -25.18 27.09
C ARG A 315 -6.66 -24.02 27.15
N VAL A 316 -7.39 -23.78 26.06
CA VAL A 316 -8.53 -22.84 26.04
C VAL A 316 -9.83 -23.64 26.15
N MET A 317 -10.75 -23.21 27.01
CA MET A 317 -12.02 -23.90 27.23
C MET A 317 -13.16 -23.41 26.33
N GLY A 318 -13.14 -22.12 25.99
CA GLY A 318 -14.10 -21.47 25.10
C GLY A 318 -13.76 -21.61 23.61
N ALA A 319 -14.56 -20.98 22.77
CA ALA A 319 -14.38 -20.97 21.32
C ALA A 319 -13.52 -19.78 20.86
N THR A 320 -13.26 -19.68 19.56
CA THR A 320 -12.73 -18.49 18.90
C THR A 320 -13.89 -17.62 18.39
N HIS A 321 -13.86 -16.31 18.59
CA HIS A 321 -14.79 -15.38 17.96
C HIS A 321 -14.20 -13.96 17.89
N ALA A 322 -14.77 -13.10 17.05
CA ALA A 322 -14.39 -11.69 16.98
C ALA A 322 -15.18 -10.85 18.00
N ASP A 323 -14.49 -10.00 18.75
CA ASP A 323 -15.07 -8.98 19.63
C ASP A 323 -14.01 -7.93 19.98
N THR A 324 -14.41 -6.85 20.65
CA THR A 324 -13.52 -5.76 21.07
C THR A 324 -12.81 -6.11 22.37
N THR A 325 -11.50 -5.82 22.45
CA THR A 325 -10.77 -5.91 23.71
C THR A 325 -11.30 -4.88 24.73
N PRO A 326 -11.69 -5.29 25.95
CA PRO A 326 -12.16 -4.36 26.97
C PRO A 326 -11.13 -3.29 27.33
N ALA A 327 -11.62 -2.07 27.63
CA ALA A 327 -10.77 -1.02 28.18
C ALA A 327 -10.15 -1.49 29.50
N GLY A 328 -8.84 -1.25 29.66
CA GLY A 328 -8.10 -1.66 30.86
C GLY A 328 -7.64 -3.12 30.87
N ALA A 329 -7.80 -3.87 29.77
CA ALA A 329 -7.16 -5.18 29.61
C ALA A 329 -5.63 -5.07 29.78
N VAL A 330 -5.04 -6.09 30.38
CA VAL A 330 -3.62 -6.19 30.71
C VAL A 330 -2.91 -6.93 29.58
N GLU A 331 -1.88 -6.32 29.01
CA GLU A 331 -1.01 -6.98 28.02
C GLU A 331 -0.20 -8.10 28.68
N LEU A 332 -0.24 -9.30 28.09
CA LEU A 332 0.59 -10.45 28.47
C LEU A 332 1.77 -10.64 27.53
N ALA A 333 1.57 -10.39 26.23
CA ALA A 333 2.60 -10.56 25.23
C ALA A 333 2.35 -9.61 24.06
N SER A 334 3.40 -9.28 23.33
CA SER A 334 3.32 -8.49 22.10
C SER A 334 4.41 -8.92 21.13
N LEU A 335 4.14 -8.76 19.84
CA LEU A 335 5.16 -8.77 18.79
C LEU A 335 5.04 -7.53 17.93
N ASP A 336 6.18 -7.02 17.49
CA ASP A 336 6.27 -5.97 16.48
C ASP A 336 6.67 -6.60 15.14
N SER A 337 6.11 -6.12 14.03
CA SER A 337 6.48 -6.53 12.67
C SER A 337 7.92 -6.14 12.34
N MET A 338 8.41 -6.59 11.17
CA MET A 338 9.58 -5.93 10.57
C MET A 338 9.29 -4.45 10.31
N PRO A 339 10.31 -3.57 10.27
CA PRO A 339 10.08 -2.14 10.03
C PRO A 339 9.56 -1.92 8.59
N LEU A 340 8.76 -0.87 8.38
CA LEU A 340 8.14 -0.55 7.09
C LEU A 340 9.16 -0.54 5.95
N GLY A 341 10.33 0.06 6.16
CA GLY A 341 11.39 0.10 5.15
C GLY A 341 11.89 -1.28 4.71
N ARG A 342 11.73 -2.33 5.52
CA ARG A 342 11.99 -3.74 5.12
C ARG A 342 10.76 -4.38 4.48
N LEU A 343 9.57 -4.04 4.96
CA LEU A 343 8.30 -4.51 4.39
C LEU A 343 8.08 -4.04 2.95
N LEU A 344 8.68 -2.91 2.55
CA LEU A 344 8.62 -2.41 1.18
C LEU A 344 9.13 -3.40 0.13
N PHE A 345 10.10 -4.25 0.48
CA PHE A 345 10.67 -5.21 -0.48
C PHE A 345 9.62 -6.24 -0.94
N PRO A 346 9.03 -7.07 -0.07
CA PRO A 346 7.96 -7.97 -0.50
C PRO A 346 6.73 -7.21 -1.01
N PHE A 347 6.48 -5.98 -0.54
CA PHE A 347 5.39 -5.15 -1.06
C PHE A 347 5.57 -4.78 -2.54
N LEU A 348 6.68 -4.14 -2.90
CA LEU A 348 6.90 -3.57 -4.23
C LEU A 348 7.47 -4.59 -5.23
N LYS A 349 8.33 -5.53 -4.78
CA LYS A 349 8.86 -6.59 -5.65
C LYS A 349 7.77 -7.55 -6.12
N LEU A 350 6.89 -7.96 -5.21
CA LEU A 350 5.83 -8.93 -5.49
C LEU A 350 4.49 -8.27 -5.81
N SER A 351 4.42 -6.93 -5.81
CA SER A 351 3.20 -6.15 -6.02
C SER A 351 2.03 -6.58 -5.11
N ASN A 352 2.29 -6.67 -3.81
CA ASN A 352 1.32 -7.22 -2.85
C ASN A 352 0.17 -6.23 -2.58
N ASN A 353 -1.04 -6.55 -3.04
CA ASN A 353 -2.22 -5.70 -2.87
C ASN A 353 -2.62 -5.55 -1.39
N GLY A 354 -2.64 -6.65 -0.64
CA GLY A 354 -3.05 -6.64 0.77
C GLY A 354 -2.19 -5.71 1.62
N ILE A 355 -0.87 -5.68 1.37
CA ILE A 355 0.03 -4.73 2.04
C ILE A 355 -0.33 -3.28 1.68
N ALA A 356 -0.64 -2.99 0.41
CA ALA A 356 -1.03 -1.64 -0.02
C ALA A 356 -2.26 -1.13 0.76
N GLU A 357 -3.29 -1.97 0.87
CA GLU A 357 -4.54 -1.59 1.53
C GLU A 357 -4.37 -1.45 3.04
N ILE A 358 -3.57 -2.31 3.66
CA ILE A 358 -3.19 -2.21 5.07
C ILE A 358 -2.46 -0.89 5.33
N LEU A 359 -1.52 -0.49 4.46
CA LEU A 359 -0.79 0.77 4.59
C LEU A 359 -1.72 1.98 4.47
N VAL A 360 -2.67 1.95 3.54
CA VAL A 360 -3.71 3.00 3.44
C VAL A 360 -4.47 3.12 4.75
N LYS A 361 -5.03 2.02 5.27
CA LYS A 361 -5.78 2.07 6.53
C LYS A 361 -4.90 2.44 7.73
N ALA A 362 -3.62 2.05 7.75
CA ALA A 362 -2.68 2.44 8.78
C ALA A 362 -2.40 3.96 8.79
N MET A 363 -2.21 4.56 7.61
CA MET A 363 -2.06 6.02 7.47
C MET A 363 -3.33 6.74 7.95
N GLY A 364 -4.52 6.29 7.53
CA GLY A 364 -5.79 6.86 8.01
C GLY A 364 -5.93 6.77 9.53
N ARG A 365 -5.52 5.64 10.11
CA ARG A 365 -5.53 5.43 11.56
C ARG A 365 -4.55 6.36 12.28
N ARG A 366 -3.37 6.63 11.72
CA ARG A 366 -2.40 7.57 12.30
C ARG A 366 -2.88 9.01 12.21
N ASP A 367 -3.36 9.43 11.04
CA ASP A 367 -3.71 10.83 10.77
C ASP A 367 -5.05 11.25 11.40
N ALA A 368 -6.06 10.40 11.31
CA ALA A 368 -7.44 10.73 11.66
C ALA A 368 -8.04 9.85 12.77
N ASN A 369 -7.25 8.93 13.35
CA ASN A 369 -7.73 7.87 14.25
C ASN A 369 -8.82 6.98 13.59
N GLU A 370 -8.82 6.89 12.26
CA GLU A 370 -9.81 6.18 11.46
C GLU A 370 -9.12 5.23 10.48
N GLY A 371 -9.14 3.93 10.76
CA GLY A 371 -8.52 2.92 9.92
C GLY A 371 -9.37 2.53 8.72
N SER A 372 -9.62 3.47 7.81
CA SER A 372 -10.49 3.32 6.64
C SER A 372 -9.80 3.74 5.34
N TRP A 373 -10.29 3.24 4.21
CA TRP A 373 -9.83 3.68 2.89
C TRP A 373 -9.99 5.18 2.68
N PRO A 374 -11.18 5.80 2.91
CA PRO A 374 -11.33 7.24 2.73
C PRO A 374 -10.36 8.06 3.58
N ALA A 375 -10.06 7.64 4.82
CA ALA A 375 -9.10 8.34 5.67
C ALA A 375 -7.66 8.21 5.15
N GLY A 376 -7.24 7.00 4.80
CA GLY A 376 -5.91 6.74 4.27
C GLY A 376 -5.64 7.40 2.93
N LEU A 377 -6.60 7.36 2.01
CA LEU A 377 -6.44 7.95 0.67
C LEU A 377 -6.32 9.48 0.72
N ARG A 378 -6.94 10.15 1.71
CA ARG A 378 -6.69 11.58 1.96
C ARG A 378 -5.24 11.86 2.35
N VAL A 379 -4.57 10.93 3.03
CA VAL A 379 -3.12 11.06 3.33
C VAL A 379 -2.32 10.97 2.04
N VAL A 380 -2.61 9.97 1.19
CA VAL A 380 -1.95 9.80 -0.11
C VAL A 380 -2.14 11.04 -1.00
N GLN A 381 -3.38 11.53 -1.14
CA GLN A 381 -3.71 12.72 -1.93
C GLN A 381 -3.00 13.98 -1.44
N ARG A 382 -2.94 14.21 -0.12
CA ARG A 382 -2.20 15.35 0.44
C ARG A 382 -0.71 15.23 0.18
N TYR A 383 -0.16 14.02 0.30
CA TYR A 383 1.26 13.79 0.07
C TYR A 383 1.64 14.03 -1.39
N VAL A 384 0.95 13.44 -2.36
CA VAL A 384 1.29 13.66 -3.78
C VAL A 384 1.13 15.13 -4.19
N ALA A 385 0.20 15.87 -3.56
CA ALA A 385 0.04 17.32 -3.76
C ALA A 385 1.26 18.15 -3.31
N THR A 386 2.00 17.71 -2.28
CA THR A 386 3.25 18.39 -1.89
C THR A 386 4.38 18.15 -2.87
N HIS A 387 4.24 17.18 -3.78
CA HIS A 387 5.20 16.82 -4.82
C HIS A 387 4.72 17.18 -6.24
N GLY A 388 3.80 18.14 -6.35
CA GLY A 388 3.42 18.75 -7.63
C GLY A 388 2.38 17.99 -8.45
N VAL A 389 1.78 16.92 -7.90
CA VAL A 389 0.62 16.25 -8.51
C VAL A 389 -0.66 16.95 -8.06
N ASP A 390 -1.51 17.39 -8.99
CA ASP A 390 -2.79 17.97 -8.62
C ASP A 390 -3.74 16.88 -8.09
N PRO A 391 -4.18 16.91 -6.82
CA PRO A 391 -5.10 15.90 -6.30
C PRO A 391 -6.46 15.91 -7.00
N ALA A 392 -6.80 16.95 -7.77
CA ALA A 392 -8.00 17.02 -8.59
C ALA A 392 -7.87 16.29 -9.93
N THR A 393 -6.66 15.97 -10.39
CA THR A 393 -6.41 15.25 -11.65
C THR A 393 -6.26 13.75 -11.46
N ILE A 394 -5.96 13.30 -10.23
CA ILE A 394 -5.92 11.87 -9.91
C ILE A 394 -7.20 11.39 -9.25
N GLN A 395 -7.56 10.13 -9.51
CA GLN A 395 -8.62 9.43 -8.81
C GLN A 395 -8.00 8.21 -8.11
N LEU A 396 -8.09 8.19 -6.78
CA LEU A 396 -7.64 7.06 -5.97
C LEU A 396 -8.84 6.53 -5.18
N VAL A 397 -9.15 5.25 -5.34
CA VAL A 397 -10.24 4.57 -4.64
C VAL A 397 -9.75 3.37 -3.81
N ASP A 398 -8.56 2.86 -4.09
CA ASP A 398 -7.84 1.90 -3.24
C ASP A 398 -6.32 2.21 -3.17
N GLY A 399 -5.53 1.41 -2.45
CA GLY A 399 -4.09 1.60 -2.32
C GLY A 399 -3.24 0.80 -3.30
N SER A 400 -3.80 -0.27 -3.88
CA SER A 400 -3.08 -1.25 -4.69
C SER A 400 -3.16 -1.01 -6.18
N GLY A 401 -4.16 -0.26 -6.64
CA GLY A 401 -4.53 -0.11 -8.03
C GLY A 401 -5.26 -1.31 -8.60
N LEU A 402 -5.89 -2.14 -7.75
CA LEU A 402 -6.72 -3.26 -8.23
C LEU A 402 -8.02 -2.73 -8.82
N SER A 403 -8.53 -1.62 -8.28
CA SER A 403 -9.68 -0.93 -8.83
C SER A 403 -9.41 -0.40 -10.24
N THR A 404 -10.40 -0.56 -11.10
CA THR A 404 -10.36 0.04 -12.44
C THR A 404 -10.72 1.53 -12.42
N ALA A 405 -11.22 2.02 -11.29
CA ALA A 405 -11.57 3.42 -11.08
C ALA A 405 -10.38 4.26 -10.58
N ASP A 406 -9.22 3.65 -10.34
CA ASP A 406 -7.98 4.36 -10.06
C ASP A 406 -7.40 4.96 -11.33
N LEU A 407 -7.41 6.28 -11.44
CA LEU A 407 -6.99 6.99 -12.66
C LEU A 407 -5.82 7.92 -12.35
N VAL A 408 -4.71 7.70 -13.04
CA VAL A 408 -3.50 8.52 -12.91
C VAL A 408 -2.95 8.82 -14.31
N ALA A 409 -2.52 10.06 -14.54
CA ALA A 409 -1.85 10.47 -15.76
C ALA A 409 -0.37 10.05 -15.72
N ALA A 410 0.20 9.64 -16.86
CA ALA A 410 1.62 9.30 -16.93
C ALA A 410 2.52 10.52 -16.64
N ASP A 411 2.03 11.73 -16.97
CA ASP A 411 2.71 12.97 -16.66
C ASP A 411 2.83 13.20 -15.14
N ASP A 412 1.70 13.07 -14.42
CA ASP A 412 1.64 13.19 -12.96
C ASP A 412 2.54 12.16 -12.27
N LEU A 413 2.46 10.90 -12.70
CA LEU A 413 3.24 9.82 -12.10
C LEU A 413 4.76 10.04 -12.31
N THR A 414 5.18 10.43 -13.51
CA THR A 414 6.61 10.64 -13.79
C THR A 414 7.15 11.91 -13.12
N ALA A 415 6.34 12.98 -13.02
CA ALA A 415 6.70 14.17 -12.27
C ALA A 415 6.90 13.84 -10.78
N PHE A 416 5.97 13.06 -10.20
CA PHE A 416 6.07 12.58 -8.83
C PHE A 416 7.35 11.76 -8.59
N LEU A 417 7.68 10.83 -9.50
CA LEU A 417 8.87 9.98 -9.39
C LEU A 417 10.19 10.78 -9.41
N VAL A 418 10.22 11.91 -10.11
CA VAL A 418 11.37 12.84 -10.06
C VAL A 418 11.38 13.58 -8.73
N ALA A 419 10.22 14.10 -8.30
CA ALA A 419 10.12 14.92 -7.09
C ALA A 419 10.50 14.17 -5.80
N ILE A 420 10.17 12.88 -5.68
CA ILE A 420 10.49 12.10 -4.48
C ILE A 420 11.98 11.71 -4.35
N GLN A 421 12.83 12.01 -5.34
CA GLN A 421 14.27 11.74 -5.24
C GLN A 421 14.95 12.55 -4.13
N GLU A 422 14.36 13.67 -3.72
CA GLU A 422 14.86 14.51 -2.63
C GLU A 422 14.44 14.02 -1.24
N GLU A 423 13.56 13.01 -1.16
CA GLU A 423 13.11 12.46 0.12
C GLU A 423 14.23 11.70 0.84
N PRO A 424 14.37 11.85 2.18
CA PRO A 424 15.45 11.22 2.94
C PRO A 424 15.40 9.69 2.95
N TRP A 425 14.26 9.10 2.60
CA TRP A 425 14.04 7.65 2.52
C TRP A 425 14.10 7.11 1.08
N PHE A 426 14.37 7.95 0.08
CA PHE A 426 14.31 7.60 -1.34
C PHE A 426 15.16 6.37 -1.70
N ASP A 427 16.43 6.31 -1.25
CA ASP A 427 17.32 5.20 -1.59
C ASP A 427 16.76 3.84 -1.18
N GLN A 428 16.11 3.77 -0.01
CA GLN A 428 15.48 2.56 0.48
C GLN A 428 14.24 2.19 -0.34
N TRP A 429 13.42 3.18 -0.68
CA TRP A 429 12.23 3.00 -1.52
C TRP A 429 12.61 2.54 -2.93
N TYR A 430 13.62 3.18 -3.53
CA TYR A 430 14.12 2.85 -4.88
C TYR A 430 14.68 1.43 -4.93
N ALA A 431 15.42 1.00 -3.89
CA ALA A 431 15.96 -0.36 -3.80
C ALA A 431 14.87 -1.46 -3.74
N ALA A 432 13.66 -1.11 -3.28
CA ALA A 432 12.53 -2.03 -3.22
C ALA A 432 11.81 -2.22 -4.57
N LEU A 433 12.05 -1.36 -5.58
CA LEU A 433 11.45 -1.50 -6.91
C LEU A 433 12.06 -2.67 -7.71
N PRO A 434 11.28 -3.45 -8.49
CA PRO A 434 11.80 -4.55 -9.32
C PRO A 434 12.96 -4.14 -10.25
N ILE A 435 13.99 -4.97 -10.33
CA ILE A 435 15.14 -4.79 -11.24
C ILE A 435 14.96 -5.66 -12.48
N ALA A 436 14.67 -5.03 -13.62
CA ALA A 436 14.42 -5.73 -14.87
C ALA A 436 15.51 -6.75 -15.24
N GLY A 437 15.09 -7.98 -15.57
CA GLY A 437 15.96 -9.04 -16.07
C GLY A 437 16.66 -9.90 -15.01
N VAL A 438 16.43 -9.65 -13.72
CA VAL A 438 16.93 -10.53 -12.64
C VAL A 438 15.89 -11.64 -12.37
N PRO A 439 16.25 -12.94 -12.36
CA PRO A 439 15.26 -14.02 -12.22
C PRO A 439 14.69 -14.23 -10.79
N ASP A 440 15.37 -13.71 -9.77
CA ASP A 440 14.92 -13.81 -8.38
C ASP A 440 13.80 -12.79 -8.14
N HIS A 441 12.58 -13.27 -7.88
CA HIS A 441 11.39 -12.45 -7.72
C HIS A 441 11.44 -11.41 -6.58
N LEU A 442 12.32 -11.57 -5.58
CA LEU A 442 12.53 -10.57 -4.52
C LEU A 442 13.61 -9.55 -4.90
N VAL A 443 14.15 -9.65 -6.12
CA VAL A 443 15.14 -8.73 -6.68
C VAL A 443 14.62 -8.10 -7.98
N GLY A 444 14.06 -8.87 -8.90
CA GLY A 444 13.65 -8.42 -10.24
C GLY A 444 12.43 -9.09 -10.79
#